data_AF-A0A833H7K5-F1
#
_entry.id   AF-A0A833H7K5-F1
#
_cell.length_a   1.000
_cell.length_b   1.000
_cell.length_c   1.000
_cell.angle_alpha   90.00
_cell.angle_beta   90.00
_cell.angle_gamma   90.00
#
_symmetry.space_group_name_H-M   'P 1'
#
loop_
_entity.id
_entity.type
_entity.pdbx_description
1 polymer ?
#
loop_
_entity_poly.entity_id
_entity_poly.type
_entity_poly.pdbx_seq_one_letter_code
_entity_poly.pdbx_strand_id
1 'polypeptide(L)'
;MIAASIGPISAAAGRPANSIATDRTRERQARAAHWTPRGFVEKKPGEVAEGSGIPSPYAGGPDSQTGDANRAGGSASPPLDANAGWRSSVSNERETGMTPTGLRRTFAALLLAGAAALSSAAPARAGDRALVDVIGYSEDLRHIAFEEFGVQDGSGFAYSSLYVVDLVKDQWVAGTPYRERADSEEVQLAAVRARVAAAARAKLAALKIDMPAQVAALMGDGVLDPEPSMRFGYPAYGLPGQTEGDFTLSIETFTAPAPAGCDPELVGETKGFALTLSGDGPDRELYRDKGTLPKSRGCAMDYAIYAVIFPYLGGGLENAVAIVSTYPYGFEGPDRRFLVVPFGK
;
A
#
# COMPACT_ATOMS: atom_id res chain seq x y z
N MET A 1 10.41 -8.79 -94.54
CA MET A 1 9.20 -9.64 -94.54
C MET A 1 9.46 -10.83 -93.66
N ILE A 2 8.50 -11.14 -92.80
CA ILE A 2 8.62 -11.98 -91.60
C ILE A 2 8.79 -13.46 -92.00
N ALA A 3 9.87 -14.07 -91.52
CA ALA A 3 10.09 -15.53 -91.50
C ALA A 3 9.34 -16.11 -90.28
N ALA A 4 8.38 -17.02 -90.46
CA ALA A 4 8.59 -18.48 -90.53
C ALA A 4 9.14 -19.03 -89.18
N SER A 5 8.65 -20.09 -88.54
CA SER A 5 7.69 -21.13 -88.89
C SER A 5 7.73 -22.18 -87.75
N ILE A 6 6.59 -22.86 -87.50
CA ILE A 6 6.44 -24.24 -86.95
C ILE A 6 6.63 -24.43 -85.42
N GLY A 7 5.59 -25.01 -84.79
CA GLY A 7 5.49 -25.45 -83.36
C GLY A 7 6.15 -26.81 -83.09
N PRO A 8 5.56 -27.79 -82.37
CA PRO A 8 4.44 -27.81 -81.42
C PRO A 8 4.80 -28.56 -80.08
N ILE A 9 3.78 -29.02 -79.32
CA ILE A 9 3.77 -30.18 -78.37
C ILE A 9 3.93 -29.90 -76.84
N SER A 10 2.80 -30.08 -76.15
CA SER A 10 2.52 -30.86 -74.91
C SER A 10 3.67 -31.28 -73.96
N ALA A 11 3.52 -31.00 -72.65
CA ALA A 11 3.28 -31.99 -71.59
C ALA A 11 3.67 -31.50 -70.17
N ALA A 12 2.86 -31.96 -69.20
CA ALA A 12 3.21 -32.37 -67.84
C ALA A 12 3.62 -31.33 -66.75
N ALA A 13 2.73 -31.29 -65.74
CA ALA A 13 2.99 -31.46 -64.30
C ALA A 13 4.00 -30.54 -63.59
N GLY A 14 3.45 -29.74 -62.66
CA GLY A 14 4.19 -29.16 -61.54
C GLY A 14 3.27 -28.36 -60.64
N ARG A 15 2.96 -28.86 -59.44
CA ARG A 15 2.25 -28.10 -58.39
C ARG A 15 3.10 -26.89 -57.98
N PRO A 16 2.46 -25.76 -57.60
CA PRO A 16 2.97 -25.02 -56.47
C PRO A 16 1.91 -24.87 -55.35
N ALA A 17 2.43 -24.85 -54.14
CA ALA A 17 1.72 -24.56 -52.91
C ALA A 17 1.23 -23.10 -52.86
N ASN A 18 -0.02 -22.94 -52.44
CA ASN A 18 -0.67 -21.76 -51.85
C ASN A 18 -2.12 -22.25 -51.60
N SER A 19 -2.84 -21.95 -50.52
CA SER A 19 -2.82 -20.87 -49.54
C SER A 19 -4.05 -21.10 -48.62
N ILE A 20 -4.19 -20.28 -47.56
CA ILE A 20 -5.46 -20.02 -46.82
C ILE A 20 -5.82 -21.15 -45.81
N ALA A 21 -5.53 -21.08 -44.51
CA ALA A 21 -5.84 -20.04 -43.53
C ALA A 21 -7.31 -19.59 -43.55
N THR A 22 -8.22 -20.42 -43.01
CA THR A 22 -9.49 -19.99 -42.39
C THR A 22 -10.23 -21.23 -41.85
N ASP A 23 -9.95 -21.68 -40.62
CA ASP A 23 -10.93 -22.45 -39.84
C ASP A 23 -10.53 -22.60 -38.36
N ARG A 24 -10.60 -21.52 -37.55
CA ARG A 24 -10.47 -21.61 -36.07
C ARG A 24 -11.36 -20.64 -35.30
N THR A 25 -12.48 -20.22 -35.89
CA THR A 25 -13.44 -19.30 -35.25
C THR A 25 -14.82 -19.91 -35.01
N ARG A 26 -15.04 -21.19 -35.32
CA ARG A 26 -16.33 -21.88 -35.06
C ARG A 26 -16.33 -22.90 -33.93
N GLU A 27 -15.19 -23.25 -33.32
CA GLU A 27 -15.16 -24.26 -32.24
C GLU A 27 -15.19 -23.71 -30.80
N ARG A 28 -15.15 -22.39 -30.58
CA ARG A 28 -15.23 -21.81 -29.21
C ARG A 28 -16.62 -21.39 -28.74
N GLN A 29 -17.66 -21.49 -29.58
CA GLN A 29 -19.04 -21.12 -29.20
C GLN A 29 -19.93 -22.30 -28.76
N ALA A 30 -19.41 -23.54 -28.67
CA ALA A 30 -20.21 -24.73 -28.34
C ALA A 30 -20.07 -25.25 -26.90
N ARG A 31 -19.44 -24.52 -25.96
CA ARG A 31 -19.28 -24.95 -24.55
C ARG A 31 -19.78 -23.93 -23.52
N ALA A 32 -20.86 -23.23 -23.84
CA ALA A 32 -21.52 -22.28 -22.93
C ALA A 32 -23.04 -22.49 -22.81
N ALA A 33 -23.49 -23.74 -22.90
CA ALA A 33 -24.87 -24.10 -22.60
C ALA A 33 -24.87 -25.32 -21.67
N HIS A 34 -25.61 -25.21 -20.56
CA HIS A 34 -25.88 -26.20 -19.49
C HIS A 34 -25.28 -25.83 -18.13
N TRP A 35 -25.78 -24.73 -17.57
CA TRP A 35 -25.90 -24.61 -16.11
C TRP A 35 -27.27 -24.00 -15.78
N THR A 36 -28.20 -24.83 -15.32
CA THR A 36 -29.49 -24.42 -14.77
C THR A 36 -29.38 -24.33 -13.24
N PRO A 37 -29.66 -23.18 -12.61
CA PRO A 37 -29.76 -23.10 -11.15
C PRO A 37 -31.05 -23.76 -10.67
N ARG A 38 -30.94 -24.67 -9.70
CA ARG A 38 -32.10 -25.22 -8.99
C ARG A 38 -32.67 -24.17 -8.03
N GLY A 39 -33.96 -23.86 -8.23
CA GLY A 39 -34.97 -23.39 -7.28
C GLY A 39 -34.53 -22.50 -6.12
N PHE A 40 -34.73 -21.19 -6.26
CA PHE A 40 -34.90 -20.29 -5.12
C PHE A 40 -36.40 -20.10 -4.87
N VAL A 41 -36.87 -20.52 -3.70
CA VAL A 41 -38.27 -20.34 -3.28
C VAL A 41 -38.43 -18.91 -2.76
N GLU A 42 -39.32 -18.17 -3.39
CA GLU A 42 -39.75 -16.82 -3.02
C GLU A 42 -40.59 -16.88 -1.73
N LYS A 43 -40.09 -16.31 -0.62
CA LYS A 43 -40.89 -16.11 0.60
C LYS A 43 -41.44 -14.68 0.64
N LYS A 44 -42.77 -14.59 0.73
CA LYS A 44 -43.54 -13.35 0.94
C LYS A 44 -43.21 -12.71 2.31
N PRO A 45 -43.33 -11.38 2.45
CA PRO A 45 -43.07 -10.69 3.71
C PRO A 45 -44.28 -10.78 4.65
N GLY A 46 -44.04 -11.14 5.91
CA GLY A 46 -45.01 -11.04 7.00
C GLY A 46 -45.25 -12.34 7.77
N GLU A 47 -44.27 -12.78 8.56
CA GLU A 47 -44.54 -13.61 9.74
C GLU A 47 -43.36 -13.53 10.71
N VAL A 48 -43.69 -13.18 11.96
CA VAL A 48 -42.75 -13.06 13.09
C VAL A 48 -42.62 -14.45 13.70
N ALA A 49 -41.39 -14.93 13.89
CA ALA A 49 -41.13 -16.13 14.67
C ALA A 49 -39.90 -15.92 15.56
N GLU A 50 -40.13 -16.16 16.84
CA GLU A 50 -39.22 -16.11 17.96
C GLU A 50 -38.10 -17.16 17.88
N GLY A 51 -36.94 -16.82 18.44
CA GLY A 51 -36.16 -17.72 19.29
C GLY A 51 -35.33 -18.82 18.63
N SER A 52 -34.05 -18.53 18.36
CA SER A 52 -32.97 -19.52 18.58
C SER A 52 -31.62 -18.80 18.70
N GLY A 53 -31.16 -18.64 19.95
CA GLY A 53 -29.86 -18.06 20.28
C GLY A 53 -28.70 -19.02 20.00
N ILE A 54 -27.59 -18.47 19.52
CA ILE A 54 -26.29 -19.14 19.40
C ILE A 54 -25.52 -18.90 20.71
N PRO A 55 -24.87 -19.91 21.33
CA PRO A 55 -24.29 -19.77 22.65
C PRO A 55 -22.94 -19.03 22.66
N SER A 56 -22.79 -18.17 23.67
CA SER A 56 -21.56 -17.50 24.10
C SER A 56 -20.71 -18.44 24.98
N PRO A 57 -19.38 -18.56 24.77
CA PRO A 57 -18.56 -19.42 25.60
C PRO A 57 -17.81 -18.61 26.67
N TYR A 58 -18.49 -18.08 27.68
CA TYR A 58 -17.87 -17.68 28.95
C TYR A 58 -18.93 -17.58 30.04
N ALA A 59 -19.07 -18.63 30.85
CA ALA A 59 -19.40 -18.58 32.28
C ALA A 59 -19.74 -19.99 32.80
N GLY A 60 -19.14 -20.37 33.93
CA GLY A 60 -19.67 -21.46 34.75
C GLY A 60 -18.66 -22.15 35.65
N GLY A 61 -18.43 -21.60 36.86
CA GLY A 61 -18.38 -22.46 38.06
C GLY A 61 -19.82 -22.93 38.39
N PRO A 62 -20.02 -23.98 39.21
CA PRO A 62 -20.07 -23.72 40.66
C PRO A 62 -19.72 -24.90 41.62
N ASP A 63 -19.40 -24.51 42.85
CA ASP A 63 -19.68 -25.04 44.19
C ASP A 63 -19.97 -26.52 44.53
N SER A 64 -19.20 -26.97 45.53
CA SER A 64 -19.59 -27.59 46.82
C SER A 64 -19.52 -29.12 47.04
N GLN A 65 -18.58 -29.46 47.93
CA GLN A 65 -18.63 -30.37 49.09
C GLN A 65 -19.06 -31.85 48.95
N THR A 66 -18.14 -32.77 49.26
CA THR A 66 -18.07 -33.63 50.48
C THR A 66 -17.28 -34.93 50.22
N GLY A 67 -16.51 -35.40 51.22
CA GLY A 67 -16.19 -36.84 51.37
C GLY A 67 -14.71 -37.27 51.32
N ASP A 68 -14.07 -37.23 52.49
CA ASP A 68 -12.91 -38.00 53.01
C ASP A 68 -12.21 -39.09 52.16
N ALA A 69 -10.86 -39.01 52.07
CA ALA A 69 -9.92 -39.83 52.87
C ALA A 69 -8.49 -39.90 52.27
N ASN A 70 -7.49 -39.46 53.06
CA ASN A 70 -6.07 -39.89 53.13
C ASN A 70 -5.25 -40.13 51.84
N ARG A 71 -4.14 -39.37 51.66
CA ARG A 71 -2.78 -39.78 52.09
C ARG A 71 -1.70 -38.71 51.75
N ALA A 72 -1.00 -38.29 52.80
CA ALA A 72 0.43 -37.94 52.93
C ALA A 72 1.13 -36.99 51.92
N GLY A 73 1.74 -35.93 52.47
CA GLY A 73 2.99 -35.38 51.92
C GLY A 73 3.32 -33.93 52.30
N GLY A 74 3.97 -33.73 53.45
CA GLY A 74 4.97 -32.66 53.71
C GLY A 74 4.48 -31.21 53.82
N SER A 75 4.05 -30.77 55.01
CA SER A 75 4.85 -29.96 55.99
C SER A 75 5.24 -28.57 55.46
N ALA A 76 4.36 -27.57 55.50
CA ALA A 76 3.92 -26.77 56.67
C ALA A 76 5.04 -25.95 57.33
N SER A 77 5.03 -24.65 57.05
CA SER A 77 5.53 -23.60 57.95
C SER A 77 4.73 -23.58 59.26
N PRO A 78 5.32 -23.08 60.36
CA PRO A 78 4.52 -22.43 61.39
C PRO A 78 5.09 -21.08 61.85
N PRO A 79 4.32 -20.32 62.66
CA PRO A 79 4.21 -18.87 62.55
C PRO A 79 4.86 -18.09 63.70
N LEU A 80 4.67 -16.77 63.60
CA LEU A 80 4.98 -15.67 64.51
C LEU A 80 4.87 -16.01 66.00
N ASP A 81 5.88 -15.61 66.80
CA ASP A 81 5.64 -14.85 68.03
C ASP A 81 6.87 -14.10 68.55
N ALA A 82 6.59 -13.19 69.49
CA ALA A 82 7.30 -11.98 69.86
C ALA A 82 8.64 -12.10 70.63
N ASN A 83 9.32 -10.95 70.67
CA ASN A 83 10.28 -10.48 71.67
C ASN A 83 11.62 -11.22 71.82
N ALA A 84 12.65 -10.63 71.20
CA ALA A 84 13.95 -10.44 71.86
C ALA A 84 14.66 -9.26 71.19
N GLY A 85 14.88 -8.18 71.95
CA GLY A 85 15.79 -7.12 71.51
C GLY A 85 17.19 -7.68 71.25
N TRP A 86 18.04 -6.97 70.52
CA TRP A 86 19.50 -7.01 70.64
C TRP A 86 20.10 -5.92 69.73
N ARG A 87 20.76 -4.95 70.37
CA ARG A 87 21.97 -4.20 69.95
C ARG A 87 22.05 -3.74 68.49
N SER A 88 21.83 -2.44 68.30
CA SER A 88 22.40 -1.67 67.19
C SER A 88 23.93 -1.74 67.23
N SER A 89 24.53 -2.48 66.30
CA SER A 89 25.94 -2.32 65.96
C SER A 89 26.11 -1.00 65.22
N VAL A 90 26.69 -0.03 65.91
CA VAL A 90 27.24 1.19 65.30
C VAL A 90 28.43 0.75 64.44
N SER A 91 28.22 0.63 63.12
CA SER A 91 29.32 0.68 62.17
C SER A 91 29.63 2.14 61.89
N ASN A 92 30.78 2.59 62.38
CA ASN A 92 31.42 3.85 62.01
C ASN A 92 31.56 3.91 60.48
N GLU A 93 30.65 4.58 59.80
CA GLU A 93 30.90 5.07 58.46
C GLU A 93 31.83 6.28 58.60
N ARG A 94 33.04 6.11 58.06
CA ARG A 94 33.98 7.21 57.88
C ARG A 94 33.33 8.22 56.95
N GLU A 95 33.06 9.41 57.47
CA GLU A 95 32.86 10.61 56.67
C GLU A 95 34.11 10.81 55.78
N THR A 96 34.06 10.35 54.55
CA THR A 96 34.94 10.86 53.51
C THR A 96 34.44 12.26 53.16
N GLY A 97 35.06 13.27 53.76
CA GLY A 97 34.83 14.67 53.41
C GLY A 97 35.07 14.90 51.93
N MET A 98 33.98 14.96 51.16
CA MET A 98 34.02 15.44 49.78
C MET A 98 34.26 16.95 49.84
N THR A 99 35.48 17.38 49.52
CA THR A 99 35.81 18.80 49.43
C THR A 99 34.93 19.51 48.39
N PRO A 100 34.59 20.80 48.57
CA PRO A 100 33.65 21.53 47.71
C PRO A 100 34.07 21.64 46.23
N THR A 101 35.30 21.23 45.90
CA THR A 101 35.84 21.08 44.54
C THR A 101 35.40 19.79 43.83
N GLY A 102 35.06 18.72 44.56
CA GLY A 102 34.60 17.45 44.00
C GLY A 102 33.17 17.51 43.44
N LEU A 103 32.28 18.22 44.12
CA LEU A 103 30.88 18.40 43.71
C LEU A 103 30.77 19.20 42.39
N ARG A 104 31.68 20.14 42.14
CA ARG A 104 31.70 20.93 40.88
C ARG A 104 32.11 20.11 39.66
N ARG A 105 32.92 19.05 39.84
CA ARG A 105 33.42 18.21 38.74
C ARG A 105 32.39 17.19 38.26
N THR A 106 31.57 16.64 39.16
CA THR A 106 30.48 15.71 38.80
C THR A 106 29.32 16.42 38.11
N PHE A 107 28.95 17.63 38.53
CA PHE A 107 27.93 18.43 37.82
C PHE A 107 28.39 18.88 36.42
N ALA A 108 29.67 19.23 36.24
CA ALA A 108 30.20 19.60 34.93
C ALA A 108 30.25 18.41 33.95
N ALA A 109 30.57 17.20 34.42
CA ALA A 109 30.58 15.99 33.61
C ALA A 109 29.15 15.56 33.19
N LEU A 110 28.15 15.71 34.06
CA LEU A 110 26.74 15.49 33.75
C LEU A 110 26.18 16.52 32.75
N LEU A 111 26.59 17.79 32.86
CA LEU A 111 26.23 18.84 31.89
C LEU A 111 26.87 18.63 30.52
N LEU A 112 28.13 18.19 30.45
CA LEU A 112 28.79 17.86 29.18
C LEU A 112 28.19 16.62 28.52
N ALA A 113 27.85 15.58 29.30
CA ALA A 113 27.19 14.37 28.79
C ALA A 113 25.76 14.66 28.30
N GLY A 114 25.02 15.52 29.00
CA GLY A 114 23.72 16.01 28.56
C GLY A 114 23.79 16.82 27.26
N ALA A 115 24.73 17.76 27.16
CA ALA A 115 24.92 18.57 25.96
C ALA A 115 25.35 17.73 24.73
N ALA A 116 26.15 16.68 24.94
CA ALA A 116 26.53 15.74 23.88
C ALA A 116 25.34 14.87 23.41
N ALA A 117 24.42 14.48 24.30
CA ALA A 117 23.22 13.72 23.95
C ALA A 117 22.15 14.57 23.23
N LEU A 118 22.06 15.87 23.51
CA LEU A 118 21.19 16.80 22.77
C LEU A 118 21.72 17.12 21.36
N SER A 119 23.01 16.93 21.11
CA SER A 119 23.64 17.19 19.81
C SER A 119 23.55 16.02 18.83
N SER A 120 23.13 14.84 19.30
CA SER A 120 22.95 13.62 18.49
C SER A 120 21.48 13.30 18.17
N ALA A 121 20.54 14.20 18.50
CA ALA A 121 19.19 14.12 17.98
C ALA A 121 19.23 14.46 16.49
N ALA A 122 19.29 13.42 15.64
CA ALA A 122 18.98 13.58 14.23
C ALA A 122 17.62 14.29 14.12
N PRO A 123 17.43 15.23 13.17
CA PRO A 123 16.13 15.86 12.97
C PRO A 123 15.09 14.76 12.81
N ALA A 124 14.13 14.68 13.73
CA ALA A 124 12.98 13.81 13.58
C ALA A 124 12.26 14.30 12.33
N ARG A 125 12.31 13.54 11.24
CA ARG A 125 11.53 13.82 10.04
C ARG A 125 10.10 13.36 10.31
N ALA A 126 9.30 14.23 10.89
CA ALA A 126 7.88 14.00 11.14
C ALA A 126 7.04 14.54 9.97
N GLY A 127 7.40 14.16 8.73
CA GLY A 127 6.55 14.50 7.58
C GLY A 127 5.19 13.81 7.67
N ASP A 128 4.13 14.45 7.16
CA ASP A 128 2.80 13.83 7.14
C ASP A 128 2.81 12.60 6.22
N ARG A 129 2.56 11.43 6.79
CA ARG A 129 2.62 10.15 6.07
C ARG A 129 1.22 9.69 5.68
N ALA A 130 0.82 10.00 4.44
CA ALA A 130 -0.42 9.46 3.89
C ALA A 130 -0.35 7.92 3.75
N LEU A 131 -1.50 7.29 3.89
CA LEU A 131 -1.78 5.92 3.42
C LEU A 131 -2.60 5.97 2.13
N VAL A 132 -2.59 4.85 1.41
CA VAL A 132 -3.34 4.66 0.17
C VAL A 132 -4.28 3.47 0.29
N ASP A 133 -5.49 3.62 -0.25
CA ASP A 133 -6.47 2.56 -0.42
C ASP A 133 -6.92 2.51 -1.88
N VAL A 134 -6.68 1.39 -2.55
CA VAL A 134 -7.08 1.25 -3.95
C VAL A 134 -8.52 0.77 -4.00
N ILE A 135 -9.40 1.60 -4.53
CA ILE A 135 -10.84 1.36 -4.55
C ILE A 135 -11.18 0.31 -5.61
N GLY A 136 -10.59 0.42 -6.80
CA GLY A 136 -10.83 -0.54 -7.88
C GLY A 136 -10.70 0.06 -9.27
N TYR A 137 -11.04 -0.77 -10.26
CA TYR A 137 -11.05 -0.44 -11.68
C TYR A 137 -12.47 -0.28 -12.20
N SER A 138 -12.62 0.44 -13.32
CA SER A 138 -13.85 0.38 -14.10
C SER A 138 -13.99 -0.98 -14.81
N GLU A 139 -15.22 -1.43 -15.07
CA GLU A 139 -15.51 -2.68 -15.79
C GLU A 139 -14.77 -2.78 -17.14
N ASP A 140 -14.58 -1.65 -17.83
CA ASP A 140 -13.89 -1.55 -19.12
C ASP A 140 -12.36 -1.42 -19.00
N LEU A 141 -11.82 -1.49 -17.78
CA LEU A 141 -10.40 -1.35 -17.44
C LEU A 141 -9.77 -0.03 -17.88
N ARG A 142 -10.58 0.99 -18.16
CA ARG A 142 -10.10 2.32 -18.59
C ARG A 142 -9.75 3.23 -17.42
N HIS A 143 -10.37 3.04 -16.27
CA HIS A 143 -10.18 3.90 -15.12
C HIS A 143 -9.78 3.09 -13.89
N ILE A 144 -9.01 3.73 -13.01
CA ILE A 144 -8.76 3.27 -11.65
C ILE A 144 -9.11 4.38 -10.66
N ALA A 145 -9.66 4.02 -9.51
CA ALA A 145 -9.85 4.92 -8.39
C ALA A 145 -9.02 4.48 -7.18
N PHE A 146 -8.49 5.47 -6.45
CA PHE A 146 -7.80 5.26 -5.20
C PHE A 146 -8.04 6.44 -4.26
N GLU A 147 -7.92 6.17 -2.97
CA GLU A 147 -7.96 7.16 -1.90
C GLU A 147 -6.58 7.31 -1.28
N GLU A 148 -6.18 8.54 -1.02
CA GLU A 148 -5.04 8.92 -0.20
C GLU A 148 -5.59 9.60 1.06
N PHE A 149 -5.12 9.22 2.24
CA PHE A 149 -5.64 9.77 3.49
C PHE A 149 -4.60 9.74 4.62
N GLY A 150 -4.79 10.59 5.62
CA GLY A 150 -3.89 10.67 6.76
C GLY A 150 -4.33 11.72 7.77
N VAL A 151 -3.44 12.01 8.71
CA VAL A 151 -3.58 13.08 9.69
C VAL A 151 -2.35 13.95 9.57
N GLN A 152 -2.56 15.25 9.36
CA GLN A 152 -1.46 16.20 9.23
C GLN A 152 -0.65 16.24 10.52
N ASP A 153 0.68 16.12 10.41
CA ASP A 153 1.55 16.04 11.57
C ASP A 153 1.54 17.33 12.41
N GLY A 154 1.60 18.51 11.76
CA GLY A 154 1.64 19.78 12.47
C GLY A 154 0.31 20.28 13.05
N SER A 155 -0.84 19.88 12.48
CA SER A 155 -2.16 20.38 12.92
C SER A 155 -3.02 19.33 13.60
N GLY A 156 -2.71 18.04 13.43
CA GLY A 156 -3.60 16.94 13.84
C GLY A 156 -4.86 16.81 12.97
N PHE A 157 -4.97 17.54 11.85
CA PHE A 157 -6.20 17.54 11.06
C PHE A 157 -6.23 16.36 10.10
N ALA A 158 -7.29 15.55 10.21
CA ALA A 158 -7.54 14.47 9.28
C ALA A 158 -7.82 15.00 7.86
N TYR A 159 -7.38 14.25 6.85
CA TYR A 159 -7.67 14.53 5.45
C TYR A 159 -7.90 13.25 4.64
N SER A 160 -8.61 13.40 3.52
CA SER A 160 -8.77 12.37 2.50
C SER A 160 -8.87 13.02 1.12
N SER A 161 -8.27 12.37 0.12
CA SER A 161 -8.34 12.72 -1.29
C SER A 161 -8.63 11.47 -2.11
N LEU A 162 -9.74 11.45 -2.84
CA LEU A 162 -10.11 10.35 -3.73
C LEU A 162 -9.94 10.77 -5.18
N TYR A 163 -9.09 10.03 -5.88
CA TYR A 163 -8.68 10.26 -7.26
C TYR A 163 -9.36 9.25 -8.18
N VAL A 164 -9.65 9.67 -9.41
CA VAL A 164 -9.98 8.74 -10.50
C VAL A 164 -9.07 9.07 -11.68
N VAL A 165 -8.35 8.08 -12.18
CA VAL A 165 -7.37 8.22 -13.27
C VAL A 165 -7.90 7.52 -14.51
N ASP A 166 -7.88 8.20 -15.66
CA ASP A 166 -8.05 7.61 -16.99
C ASP A 166 -6.69 7.03 -17.41
N LEU A 167 -6.60 5.70 -17.46
CA LEU A 167 -5.36 4.96 -17.71
C LEU A 167 -4.84 5.13 -19.13
N VAL A 168 -5.73 5.38 -20.08
CA VAL A 168 -5.35 5.59 -21.50
C VAL A 168 -4.79 6.99 -21.69
N LYS A 169 -5.36 7.98 -21.00
CA LYS A 169 -4.92 9.39 -21.12
C LYS A 169 -3.83 9.77 -20.13
N ASP A 170 -3.57 8.92 -19.13
CA ASP A 170 -2.67 9.20 -18.01
C ASP A 170 -3.01 10.53 -17.31
N GLN A 171 -4.30 10.72 -17.00
CA GLN A 171 -4.83 11.98 -16.47
C GLN A 171 -5.96 11.73 -15.47
N TRP A 172 -6.16 12.66 -14.54
CA TRP A 172 -7.33 12.65 -13.67
C TRP A 172 -8.61 12.86 -14.46
N VAL A 173 -9.65 12.11 -14.12
CA VAL A 173 -10.98 12.31 -14.67
C VAL A 173 -11.54 13.64 -14.18
N ALA A 174 -12.18 14.39 -15.08
CA ALA A 174 -12.75 15.69 -14.78
C ALA A 174 -13.71 15.65 -13.57
N GLY A 175 -13.53 16.63 -12.67
CA GLY A 175 -14.23 16.71 -11.39
C GLY A 175 -13.59 15.88 -10.26
N THR A 176 -12.43 15.26 -10.52
CA THR A 176 -11.62 14.58 -9.50
C THR A 176 -10.24 15.26 -9.42
N PRO A 177 -9.55 15.17 -8.27
CA PRO A 177 -9.94 14.45 -7.05
C PRO A 177 -10.99 15.16 -6.19
N TYR A 178 -11.72 14.36 -5.41
CA TYR A 178 -12.53 14.82 -4.28
C TYR A 178 -11.61 14.96 -3.08
N ARG A 179 -11.55 16.15 -2.47
CA ARG A 179 -10.66 16.41 -1.34
C ARG A 179 -11.42 16.96 -0.15
N GLU A 180 -11.07 16.48 1.03
CA GLU A 180 -11.53 17.06 2.28
C GLU A 180 -10.39 17.06 3.31
N ARG A 181 -10.34 18.12 4.11
CA ARG A 181 -9.51 18.24 5.29
C ARG A 181 -10.40 18.76 6.41
N ALA A 182 -10.27 18.18 7.59
CA ALA A 182 -10.93 18.67 8.78
C ALA A 182 -10.53 20.13 9.09
N ASP A 183 -11.42 20.82 9.77
CA ASP A 183 -11.20 22.17 10.31
C ASP A 183 -10.64 22.14 11.74
N SER A 184 -10.62 20.97 12.38
CA SER A 184 -10.12 20.78 13.74
C SER A 184 -9.62 19.35 13.99
N GLU A 185 -8.87 19.14 15.08
CA GLU A 185 -8.29 17.84 15.46
C GLU A 185 -9.32 16.85 16.04
N GLU A 186 -10.49 17.33 16.46
CA GLU A 186 -11.56 16.50 17.02
C GLU A 186 -12.27 15.66 15.95
N VAL A 187 -12.21 16.10 14.68
CA VAL A 187 -12.85 15.41 13.56
C VAL A 187 -12.06 14.15 13.21
N GLN A 188 -12.69 13.00 13.46
CA GLN A 188 -12.07 11.70 13.23
C GLN A 188 -11.79 11.43 11.75
N LEU A 189 -10.63 10.82 11.46
CA LEU A 189 -10.23 10.43 10.11
C LEU A 189 -11.30 9.61 9.38
N ALA A 190 -11.93 8.65 10.08
CA ALA A 190 -13.00 7.84 9.50
C ALA A 190 -14.18 8.68 8.99
N ALA A 191 -14.52 9.78 9.68
CA ALA A 191 -15.59 10.67 9.24
C ALA A 191 -15.21 11.44 7.97
N VAL A 192 -13.97 11.94 7.88
CA VAL A 192 -13.46 12.63 6.69
C VAL A 192 -13.44 11.68 5.48
N ARG A 193 -12.91 10.45 5.64
CA ARG A 193 -12.92 9.42 4.59
C ARG A 193 -14.34 9.09 4.13
N ALA A 194 -15.28 8.93 5.07
CA ALA A 194 -16.68 8.65 4.74
C ALA A 194 -17.35 9.77 3.93
N ARG A 195 -17.06 11.04 4.23
CA ARG A 195 -17.59 12.18 3.48
C ARG A 195 -17.02 12.27 2.06
N VAL A 196 -15.71 12.04 1.90
CA VAL A 196 -15.08 11.96 0.57
C VAL A 196 -15.65 10.80 -0.25
N ALA A 197 -15.79 9.61 0.36
CA ALA A 197 -16.40 8.46 -0.30
C ALA A 197 -17.86 8.73 -0.71
N ALA A 198 -18.64 9.41 0.14
CA ALA A 198 -20.00 9.83 -0.19
C ALA A 198 -20.04 10.81 -1.37
N ALA A 199 -19.14 11.81 -1.39
CA ALA A 199 -19.05 12.79 -2.48
C ALA A 199 -18.65 12.14 -3.82
N ALA A 200 -17.79 11.12 -3.79
CA ALA A 200 -17.32 10.41 -4.97
C ALA A 200 -18.32 9.36 -5.49
N ARG A 201 -19.26 8.88 -4.67
CA ARG A 201 -20.15 7.75 -4.96
C ARG A 201 -20.82 7.84 -6.34
N ALA A 202 -21.38 9.00 -6.68
CA ALA A 202 -22.08 9.17 -7.97
C ALA A 202 -21.12 9.05 -9.16
N LYS A 203 -19.88 9.54 -9.04
CA LYS A 203 -18.86 9.44 -10.08
C LYS A 203 -18.36 8.01 -10.25
N LEU A 204 -18.07 7.31 -9.15
CA LEU A 204 -17.64 5.91 -9.17
C LEU A 204 -18.70 5.02 -9.82
N ALA A 205 -19.98 5.20 -9.46
CA ALA A 205 -21.09 4.47 -10.06
C ALA A 205 -21.25 4.79 -11.56
N ALA A 206 -21.15 6.07 -11.96
CA ALA A 206 -21.27 6.47 -13.36
C ALA A 206 -20.14 5.91 -14.25
N LEU A 207 -18.95 5.74 -13.69
CA LEU A 207 -17.79 5.14 -14.35
C LEU A 207 -17.71 3.62 -14.16
N LYS A 208 -18.67 3.03 -13.43
CA LYS A 208 -18.71 1.61 -13.10
C LYS A 208 -17.41 1.09 -12.46
N ILE A 209 -16.91 1.82 -11.48
CA ILE A 209 -15.71 1.45 -10.73
C ILE A 209 -16.12 0.54 -9.57
N ASP A 210 -16.21 -0.75 -9.86
CA ASP A 210 -16.58 -1.81 -8.91
C ASP A 210 -15.73 -3.08 -9.07
N MET A 211 -14.87 -3.15 -10.09
CA MET A 211 -13.94 -4.26 -10.25
C MET A 211 -12.83 -4.16 -9.20
N PRO A 212 -12.65 -5.16 -8.33
CA PRO A 212 -11.64 -5.10 -7.28
C PRO A 212 -10.23 -4.95 -7.85
N ALA A 213 -9.36 -4.28 -7.11
CA ALA A 213 -7.93 -4.26 -7.38
C ALA A 213 -7.21 -5.38 -6.63
N GLN A 214 -6.17 -5.93 -7.23
CA GLN A 214 -5.27 -6.90 -6.63
C GLN A 214 -3.86 -6.33 -6.56
N VAL A 215 -3.25 -6.37 -5.38
CA VAL A 215 -1.84 -6.02 -5.21
C VAL A 215 -0.99 -7.20 -5.66
N ALA A 216 -0.20 -7.02 -6.72
CA ALA A 216 0.74 -8.06 -7.19
C ALA A 216 2.07 -8.02 -6.44
N ALA A 217 2.54 -6.83 -6.11
CA ALA A 217 3.73 -6.62 -5.30
C ALA A 217 3.57 -5.33 -4.49
N LEU A 218 4.14 -5.32 -3.28
CA LEU A 218 4.06 -4.21 -2.34
C LEU A 218 5.40 -4.05 -1.63
N MET A 219 5.95 -2.84 -1.70
CA MET A 219 7.04 -2.38 -0.87
C MET A 219 6.43 -1.49 0.22
N GLY A 220 5.90 -2.16 1.24
CA GLY A 220 5.25 -1.48 2.36
C GLY A 220 6.25 -0.73 3.23
N ASP A 221 5.73 0.15 4.08
CA ASP A 221 6.54 1.07 4.91
C ASP A 221 7.46 0.38 5.92
N GLY A 222 7.22 -0.90 6.19
CA GLY A 222 8.07 -1.72 7.05
C GLY A 222 9.26 -2.36 6.32
N VAL A 223 9.42 -2.16 5.02
CA VAL A 223 10.57 -2.66 4.25
C VAL A 223 11.80 -1.83 4.61
N LEU A 224 12.84 -2.50 5.08
CA LEU A 224 14.14 -1.88 5.36
C LEU A 224 14.92 -1.70 4.06
N ASP A 225 15.58 -0.55 3.92
CA ASP A 225 16.48 -0.21 2.81
C ASP A 225 15.89 -0.57 1.43
N PRO A 226 14.72 0.00 1.07
CA PRO A 226 14.07 -0.31 -0.19
C PRO A 226 14.95 0.05 -1.39
N GLU A 227 15.21 -0.94 -2.24
CA GLU A 227 15.87 -0.75 -3.53
C GLU A 227 15.00 0.12 -4.46
N PRO A 228 15.60 0.90 -5.39
CA PRO A 228 14.86 1.67 -6.40
C PRO A 228 14.31 0.77 -7.53
N SER A 229 14.01 -0.49 -7.22
CA SER A 229 13.41 -1.46 -8.13
C SER A 229 12.52 -2.46 -7.41
N MET A 230 11.55 -3.01 -8.12
CA MET A 230 10.61 -4.00 -7.63
C MET A 230 10.43 -5.09 -8.68
N ARG A 231 10.80 -6.32 -8.33
CA ARG A 231 10.51 -7.51 -9.15
C ARG A 231 9.13 -8.06 -8.80
N PHE A 232 8.34 -8.41 -9.81
CA PHE A 232 6.98 -8.89 -9.64
C PHE A 232 6.57 -9.83 -10.78
N GLY A 233 5.45 -10.52 -10.61
CA GLY A 233 4.80 -11.31 -11.65
C GLY A 233 3.28 -11.25 -11.47
N TYR A 234 2.55 -11.87 -12.39
CA TYR A 234 1.12 -12.07 -12.24
C TYR A 234 0.86 -13.01 -11.05
N PRO A 235 -0.05 -12.65 -10.12
CA PRO A 235 -0.48 -13.56 -9.07
C PRO A 235 -1.11 -14.83 -9.69
N ALA A 236 -0.47 -15.99 -9.49
CA ALA A 236 -0.93 -17.25 -10.05
C ALA A 236 -1.67 -18.10 -9.02
N TYR A 237 -2.58 -18.95 -9.50
CA TYR A 237 -3.21 -19.96 -8.65
C TYR A 237 -2.24 -21.12 -8.40
N GLY A 238 -1.94 -21.39 -7.13
CA GLY A 238 -1.14 -22.55 -6.78
C GLY A 238 -0.49 -22.44 -5.41
N LEU A 239 0.73 -22.97 -5.30
CA LEU A 239 1.49 -22.94 -4.06
C LEU A 239 1.94 -21.51 -3.73
N PRO A 240 2.20 -21.19 -2.44
CA PRO A 240 2.76 -19.91 -2.05
C PRO A 240 4.00 -19.54 -2.87
N GLY A 241 4.04 -18.30 -3.38
CA GLY A 241 5.15 -17.79 -4.17
C GLY A 241 5.12 -18.15 -5.65
N GLN A 242 4.11 -18.88 -6.14
CA GLN A 242 3.93 -19.08 -7.57
C GLN A 242 3.44 -17.80 -8.25
N THR A 243 4.17 -17.36 -9.26
CA THR A 243 3.84 -16.22 -10.12
C THR A 243 4.01 -16.62 -11.58
N GLU A 244 3.23 -16.01 -12.46
CA GLU A 244 3.46 -16.09 -13.90
C GLU A 244 4.18 -14.84 -14.39
N GLY A 245 5.15 -15.00 -15.29
CA GLY A 245 6.00 -13.90 -15.74
C GLY A 245 7.05 -13.48 -14.70
N ASP A 246 7.96 -12.65 -15.16
CA ASP A 246 9.08 -12.13 -14.36
C ASP A 246 9.42 -10.73 -14.86
N PHE A 247 8.90 -9.74 -14.15
CA PHE A 247 8.96 -8.34 -14.53
C PHE A 247 9.71 -7.55 -13.47
N THR A 248 10.36 -6.48 -13.90
CA THR A 248 10.99 -5.53 -12.97
C THR A 248 10.52 -4.12 -13.29
N LEU A 249 10.06 -3.43 -12.26
CA LEU A 249 9.81 -2.00 -12.30
C LEU A 249 11.02 -1.29 -11.66
N SER A 250 11.61 -0.32 -12.35
CA SER A 250 12.74 0.47 -11.83
C SER A 250 12.41 1.95 -11.85
N ILE A 251 12.78 2.66 -10.80
CA ILE A 251 12.60 4.12 -10.68
C ILE A 251 13.95 4.82 -10.68
N GLU A 252 14.08 5.86 -11.51
CA GLU A 252 15.21 6.78 -11.55
C GLU A 252 14.69 8.15 -11.08
N THR A 253 15.33 8.75 -10.08
CA THR A 253 15.04 10.15 -9.68
C THR A 253 16.14 11.08 -10.20
N PHE A 254 15.72 12.26 -10.66
CA PHE A 254 16.63 13.25 -11.24
C PHE A 254 16.19 14.66 -10.88
N THR A 255 17.12 15.61 -10.92
CA THR A 255 16.80 17.02 -10.64
C THR A 255 15.87 17.56 -11.72
N ALA A 256 14.75 18.15 -11.30
CA ALA A 256 13.75 18.73 -12.19
C ALA A 256 13.44 20.17 -11.75
N PRO A 257 13.10 21.09 -12.67
CA PRO A 257 12.69 22.44 -12.29
C PRO A 257 11.45 22.44 -11.39
N ALA A 258 11.54 23.19 -10.29
CA ALA A 258 10.48 23.28 -9.30
C ALA A 258 9.24 24.01 -9.85
N PRO A 259 8.02 23.63 -9.40
CA PRO A 259 6.85 24.43 -9.67
C PRO A 259 6.92 25.78 -8.96
N ALA A 260 6.13 26.76 -9.42
CA ALA A 260 6.03 28.06 -8.78
C ALA A 260 5.60 27.94 -7.31
N GLY A 261 6.29 28.65 -6.40
CA GLY A 261 6.02 28.64 -4.97
C GLY A 261 6.97 27.76 -4.14
N CYS A 262 7.89 27.03 -4.77
CA CYS A 262 8.95 26.33 -4.08
C CYS A 262 10.14 27.25 -3.84
N ASP A 263 10.47 27.48 -2.57
CA ASP A 263 11.65 28.21 -2.16
C ASP A 263 12.87 27.27 -2.19
N PRO A 264 13.87 27.49 -3.07
CA PRO A 264 15.05 26.65 -3.16
C PRO A 264 15.90 26.64 -1.88
N GLU A 265 15.84 27.68 -1.05
CA GLU A 265 16.58 27.74 0.21
C GLU A 265 15.95 26.84 1.28
N LEU A 266 14.63 26.64 1.23
CA LEU A 266 13.91 25.77 2.17
C LEU A 266 13.82 24.32 1.70
N VAL A 267 13.57 24.11 0.40
CA VAL A 267 13.31 22.79 -0.17
C VAL A 267 14.58 22.12 -0.70
N GLY A 268 15.55 22.90 -1.16
CA GLY A 268 16.65 22.40 -1.96
C GLY A 268 16.22 22.05 -3.39
N GLU A 269 16.91 21.08 -3.99
CA GLU A 269 16.60 20.63 -5.35
C GLU A 269 15.32 19.79 -5.40
N THR A 270 14.36 20.22 -6.19
CA THR A 270 13.21 19.38 -6.53
C THR A 270 13.61 18.25 -7.47
N LYS A 271 12.99 17.10 -7.29
CA LYS A 271 13.20 15.91 -8.10
C LYS A 271 11.99 15.61 -8.99
N GLY A 272 12.27 15.14 -10.19
CA GLY A 272 11.34 14.37 -11.02
C GLY A 272 11.74 12.90 -11.01
N PHE A 273 10.95 12.06 -11.68
CA PHE A 273 11.28 10.65 -11.85
C PHE A 273 11.01 10.13 -13.26
N ALA A 274 11.68 9.03 -13.56
CA ALA A 274 11.35 8.15 -14.66
C ALA A 274 11.09 6.73 -14.13
N LEU A 275 10.16 6.04 -14.77
CA LEU A 275 9.74 4.70 -14.40
C LEU A 275 9.84 3.79 -15.61
N THR A 276 10.56 2.69 -15.45
CA THR A 276 10.84 1.74 -16.53
C THR A 276 10.35 0.35 -16.14
N LEU A 277 9.67 -0.31 -17.08
CA LEU A 277 9.29 -1.71 -17.00
C LEU A 277 10.23 -2.55 -17.87
N SER A 278 10.70 -3.67 -17.35
CA SER A 278 11.45 -4.69 -18.09
C SER A 278 10.89 -6.09 -17.84
N GLY A 279 11.26 -7.03 -18.71
CA GLY A 279 10.82 -8.43 -18.65
C GLY A 279 9.57 -8.76 -19.47
N ASP A 280 8.90 -7.77 -20.06
CA ASP A 280 7.78 -7.95 -20.99
C ASP A 280 8.18 -7.84 -22.48
N GLY A 281 9.49 -7.77 -22.75
CA GLY A 281 10.06 -7.53 -24.06
C GLY A 281 11.27 -6.59 -23.96
N PRO A 282 11.52 -5.71 -24.96
CA PRO A 282 12.40 -4.58 -24.80
C PRO A 282 11.95 -3.68 -23.65
N ASP A 283 12.88 -3.08 -22.92
CA ASP A 283 12.57 -2.16 -21.81
C ASP A 283 11.67 -1.00 -22.28
N ARG A 284 10.66 -0.68 -21.46
CA ARG A 284 9.66 0.35 -21.73
C ARG A 284 9.72 1.43 -20.66
N GLU A 285 10.05 2.66 -21.05
CA GLU A 285 9.89 3.83 -20.19
C GLU A 285 8.39 4.17 -20.10
N LEU A 286 7.77 3.80 -18.98
CA LEU A 286 6.35 4.03 -18.71
C LEU A 286 6.05 5.50 -18.42
N TYR A 287 6.97 6.19 -17.78
CA TYR A 287 6.81 7.60 -17.41
C TYR A 287 8.16 8.29 -17.30
N ARG A 288 8.16 9.60 -17.62
CA ARG A 288 9.26 10.51 -17.31
C ARG A 288 8.71 11.91 -17.14
N ASP A 289 9.04 12.55 -16.02
CA ASP A 289 8.78 13.98 -15.84
C ASP A 289 9.54 14.79 -16.91
N LYS A 290 8.83 15.72 -17.57
CA LYS A 290 9.39 16.58 -18.62
C LYS A 290 9.25 18.04 -18.24
N GLY A 291 10.37 18.76 -18.20
CA GLY A 291 10.39 20.18 -17.85
C GLY A 291 10.00 20.42 -16.39
N THR A 292 9.32 21.53 -16.13
CA THR A 292 8.86 21.91 -14.79
C THR A 292 7.81 20.94 -14.26
N LEU A 293 7.95 20.53 -13.00
CA LEU A 293 6.97 19.64 -12.37
C LEU A 293 5.57 20.30 -12.32
N PRO A 294 4.49 19.52 -12.46
CA PRO A 294 3.14 20.03 -12.28
C PRO A 294 2.94 20.59 -10.87
N LYS A 295 2.14 21.66 -10.72
CA LYS A 295 1.81 22.23 -9.40
C LYS A 295 1.24 21.20 -8.42
N SER A 296 0.48 20.24 -8.92
CA SER A 296 -0.10 19.15 -8.12
C SER A 296 0.96 18.25 -7.47
N ARG A 297 2.20 18.27 -7.96
CA ARG A 297 3.32 17.51 -7.41
C ARG A 297 3.94 18.17 -6.17
N GLY A 298 3.63 19.44 -5.92
CA GLY A 298 4.30 20.24 -4.89
C GLY A 298 5.81 20.31 -5.12
N CYS A 299 6.55 20.62 -4.06
CA CYS A 299 8.01 20.68 -4.11
C CYS A 299 8.59 19.29 -3.80
N ALA A 300 8.41 18.34 -4.72
CA ALA A 300 8.84 16.95 -4.57
C ALA A 300 10.35 16.84 -4.36
N MET A 301 10.74 16.23 -3.24
CA MET A 301 12.13 16.01 -2.85
C MET A 301 12.63 14.63 -3.26
N ASP A 302 11.73 13.64 -3.38
CA ASP A 302 12.09 12.28 -3.82
C ASP A 302 10.85 11.47 -4.26
N TYR A 303 11.09 10.25 -4.75
CA TYR A 303 10.08 9.26 -5.12
C TYR A 303 10.50 7.83 -4.76
N ALA A 304 9.52 6.96 -4.54
CA ALA A 304 9.76 5.53 -4.36
C ALA A 304 8.62 4.69 -4.97
N ILE A 305 8.94 3.49 -5.46
CA ILE A 305 7.92 2.51 -5.85
C ILE A 305 7.22 2.03 -4.59
N TYR A 306 5.89 2.09 -4.56
CA TYR A 306 5.10 1.59 -3.44
C TYR A 306 4.48 0.22 -3.76
N ALA A 307 3.80 0.09 -4.90
CA ALA A 307 3.10 -1.14 -5.25
C ALA A 307 2.91 -1.30 -6.75
N VAL A 308 2.68 -2.54 -7.18
CA VAL A 308 2.10 -2.86 -8.49
C VAL A 308 0.71 -3.43 -8.29
N ILE A 309 -0.26 -2.88 -9.01
CA ILE A 309 -1.68 -3.20 -8.88
C ILE A 309 -2.22 -3.70 -10.21
N PHE A 310 -2.98 -4.79 -10.16
CA PHE A 310 -3.74 -5.34 -11.28
C PHE A 310 -5.24 -5.25 -11.00
N PRO A 311 -6.09 -5.25 -12.04
CA PRO A 311 -7.49 -5.60 -11.88
C PRO A 311 -7.64 -7.06 -11.44
N TYR A 312 -8.52 -7.34 -10.47
CA TYR A 312 -8.74 -8.69 -9.95
C TYR A 312 -9.35 -9.60 -11.02
N LEU A 313 -8.66 -10.70 -11.33
CA LEU A 313 -9.08 -11.72 -12.32
C LEU A 313 -9.37 -11.19 -13.72
N GLY A 314 -8.83 -10.03 -14.07
CA GLY A 314 -8.99 -9.39 -15.38
C GLY A 314 -7.69 -8.82 -15.91
N GLY A 315 -7.71 -8.44 -17.19
CA GLY A 315 -6.65 -7.67 -17.83
C GLY A 315 -5.29 -8.37 -17.98
N GLY A 316 -4.29 -7.57 -18.31
CA GLY A 316 -2.88 -7.93 -18.39
C GLY A 316 -1.98 -6.78 -17.92
N LEU A 317 -0.68 -6.85 -18.22
CA LEU A 317 0.25 -5.75 -17.93
C LEU A 317 -0.23 -4.41 -18.49
N GLU A 318 -0.94 -4.39 -19.61
CA GLU A 318 -1.52 -3.17 -20.20
C GLU A 318 -2.57 -2.48 -19.30
N ASN A 319 -3.15 -3.20 -18.34
CA ASN A 319 -4.11 -2.65 -17.37
C ASN A 319 -3.50 -2.48 -15.98
N ALA A 320 -2.26 -2.89 -15.78
CA ALA A 320 -1.58 -2.72 -14.52
C ALA A 320 -1.18 -1.25 -14.29
N VAL A 321 -1.02 -0.90 -13.03
CA VAL A 321 -0.48 0.39 -12.63
C VAL A 321 0.58 0.22 -11.55
N ALA A 322 1.54 1.15 -11.55
CA ALA A 322 2.40 1.38 -10.40
C ALA A 322 1.78 2.44 -9.49
N ILE A 323 1.80 2.19 -8.19
CA ILE A 323 1.66 3.22 -7.17
C ILE A 323 3.05 3.72 -6.84
N VAL A 324 3.28 5.02 -7.01
CA VAL A 324 4.54 5.69 -6.72
C VAL A 324 4.33 6.64 -5.56
N SER A 325 5.10 6.47 -4.49
CA SER A 325 5.19 7.46 -3.41
C SER A 325 5.93 8.69 -3.93
N THR A 326 5.40 9.88 -3.66
CA THR A 326 6.09 11.15 -3.86
C THR A 326 6.28 11.83 -2.51
N TYR A 327 7.43 12.47 -2.33
CA TYR A 327 7.82 13.10 -1.07
C TYR A 327 7.93 14.63 -1.20
N PRO A 328 6.82 15.37 -1.35
CA PRO A 328 6.86 16.82 -1.35
C PRO A 328 7.33 17.39 -0.02
N TYR A 329 7.99 18.53 -0.07
CA TYR A 329 8.32 19.30 1.12
C TYR A 329 7.08 19.56 1.99
N GLY A 330 7.17 19.16 3.26
CA GLY A 330 6.18 19.40 4.31
C GLY A 330 6.80 20.19 5.47
N PHE A 331 5.99 20.47 6.49
CA PHE A 331 6.37 21.38 7.58
C PHE A 331 7.51 20.84 8.46
N GLU A 332 7.42 19.59 8.94
CA GLU A 332 8.43 18.94 9.82
C GLU A 332 9.29 17.89 9.09
N GLY A 333 9.14 17.81 7.77
CA GLY A 333 9.81 16.84 6.92
C GLY A 333 9.05 16.64 5.62
N PRO A 334 9.55 15.79 4.71
CA PRO A 334 8.83 15.48 3.48
C PRO A 334 7.51 14.77 3.81
N ASP A 335 6.40 15.38 3.41
CA ASP A 335 5.11 14.69 3.39
C ASP A 335 5.17 13.53 2.40
N ARG A 336 4.38 12.49 2.59
CA ARG A 336 4.17 11.45 1.58
C ARG A 336 2.82 11.57 0.93
N ARG A 337 2.81 11.52 -0.40
CA ARG A 337 1.63 11.43 -1.25
C ARG A 337 1.80 10.30 -2.28
N PHE A 338 0.76 9.99 -3.05
CA PHE A 338 0.77 8.91 -4.03
C PHE A 338 0.40 9.36 -5.43
N LEU A 339 1.00 8.67 -6.40
CA LEU A 339 0.75 8.80 -7.82
C LEU A 339 0.42 7.43 -8.39
N VAL A 340 -0.37 7.42 -9.44
CA VAL A 340 -0.65 6.22 -10.25
C VAL A 340 0.02 6.42 -11.60
N VAL A 341 0.80 5.43 -12.04
CA VAL A 341 1.41 5.40 -13.38
C VAL A 341 0.88 4.18 -14.13
N PRO A 342 0.12 4.36 -15.23
CA PRO A 342 -0.38 3.26 -16.04
C PRO A 342 0.74 2.60 -16.85
N PHE A 343 0.63 1.29 -17.03
CA PHE A 343 1.58 0.52 -17.85
C PHE A 343 1.16 0.48 -19.33
N GLY A 344 -0.15 0.52 -19.62
CA GLY A 344 -0.69 0.53 -20.99
C GLY A 344 -0.60 1.90 -21.66
N LYS A 345 0.62 2.26 -22.09
CA LYS A 345 0.87 3.35 -23.05
C LYS A 345 1.33 2.79 -24.38
#